data_AF-A0A920J4K8-F1
#
_entry.id   AF-A0A920J4K8-F1
#
_cell.length_a   1.000
_cell.length_b   1.000
_cell.length_c   1.000
_cell.angle_alpha   90.00
_cell.angle_beta   90.00
_cell.angle_gamma   90.00
#
_symmetry.space_group_name_H-M   'P 1'
#
loop_
_entity.id
_entity.type
_entity.pdbx_description
1 polymer ?
#
loop_
_entity_poly.entity_id
_entity_poly.type
_entity_poly.pdbx_seq_one_letter_code
_entity_poly.pdbx_strand_id
1 'polypeptide(L)'
;MNIPLAEFMAWCVVIAEAGGAVLLLVGLFVRWATIPMLVTMGVVIFLVHWDNGWTREANGIEMAVTYSIMLLILQFSGGGKYLSLDYWVSR
;
A
#
# COMPACT_ATOMS: atom_id res chain seq x y z
N MET A 1 -5.25 -22.11 -2.36
CA MET A 1 -6.04 -21.71 -1.18
C MET A 1 -7.48 -21.45 -1.64
N ASN A 2 -8.47 -22.22 -1.19
CA ASN A 2 -9.87 -22.03 -1.56
C ASN A 2 -10.53 -21.06 -0.57
N ILE A 3 -10.21 -19.77 -0.71
CA ILE A 3 -10.83 -18.73 0.12
C ILE A 3 -12.17 -18.39 -0.54
N PRO A 4 -13.33 -18.62 0.13
CA PRO A 4 -14.59 -18.16 -0.40
C PRO A 4 -14.51 -16.64 -0.56
N LEU A 5 -14.95 -16.10 -1.71
CA LEU A 5 -14.85 -14.67 -2.07
C LEU A 5 -13.44 -14.15 -2.45
N ALA A 6 -12.48 -15.05 -2.77
CA ALA A 6 -11.13 -14.66 -3.19
C ALA A 6 -11.09 -13.72 -4.41
N GLU A 7 -11.95 -13.94 -5.41
CA GLU A 7 -11.98 -13.12 -6.63
C GLU A 7 -12.38 -11.67 -6.36
N PHE A 8 -13.39 -11.46 -5.52
CA PHE A 8 -13.82 -10.12 -5.12
C PHE A 8 -12.74 -9.41 -4.29
N MET A 9 -12.13 -10.10 -3.33
CA MET A 9 -11.00 -9.55 -2.57
C MET A 9 -9.81 -9.19 -3.48
N ALA A 10 -9.49 -10.05 -4.45
CA ALA A 10 -8.41 -9.80 -5.40
C ALA A 10 -8.67 -8.54 -6.22
N TRP A 11 -9.89 -8.33 -6.72
CA TRP A 11 -10.27 -7.09 -7.42
C TRP A 11 -10.17 -5.86 -6.52
N CYS A 12 -10.63 -5.94 -5.27
CA CYS A 12 -10.46 -4.84 -4.31
C CYS A 12 -8.99 -4.50 -4.06
N VAL A 13 -8.13 -5.52 -3.89
CA VAL A 13 -6.68 -5.34 -3.71
C VAL A 13 -6.05 -4.74 -4.96
N VAL A 14 -6.38 -5.24 -6.15
CA VAL A 14 -5.86 -4.71 -7.42
C VAL A 14 -6.23 -3.24 -7.60
N ILE A 15 -7.49 -2.87 -7.32
CA ILE A 15 -7.94 -1.47 -7.42
C ILE A 15 -7.22 -0.61 -6.38
N ALA A 16 -7.05 -1.11 -5.15
CA ALA A 16 -6.36 -0.40 -4.08
C ALA A 16 -4.85 -0.22 -4.38
N GLU A 17 -4.18 -1.24 -4.90
CA GLU A 17 -2.75 -1.19 -5.22
C GLU A 17 -2.50 -0.37 -6.49
N ALA A 18 -3.18 -0.66 -7.59
CA ALA A 18 -2.97 0.07 -8.83
C ALA A 18 -3.45 1.52 -8.71
N GLY A 19 -4.66 1.73 -8.17
CA GLY A 19 -5.23 3.06 -7.96
C GLY A 19 -4.45 3.85 -6.92
N GLY A 20 -4.12 3.24 -5.77
CA GLY A 20 -3.32 3.87 -4.73
C GLY A 20 -1.91 4.21 -5.21
N ALA A 21 -1.26 3.35 -6.01
CA ALA A 21 0.08 3.62 -6.53
C ALA A 21 0.07 4.80 -7.50
N VAL A 22 -0.94 4.89 -8.36
CA VAL A 22 -1.11 6.04 -9.27
C VAL A 22 -1.35 7.32 -8.48
N LEU A 23 -2.22 7.29 -7.47
CA LEU A 23 -2.49 8.45 -6.61
C LEU A 23 -1.23 8.92 -5.85
N LEU A 24 -0.45 7.98 -5.31
CA LEU A 24 0.83 8.27 -4.65
C LEU A 24 1.89 8.80 -5.62
N LEU A 25 1.97 8.25 -6.84
CA LEU A 25 2.89 8.71 -7.90
C LEU A 25 2.60 10.15 -8.32
N VAL A 26 1.32 10.48 -8.51
CA VAL A 26 0.87 11.83 -8.88
C VAL A 26 0.90 12.78 -7.68
N GLY A 27 0.99 12.25 -6.46
CA GLY A 27 0.97 13.02 -5.22
C GLY A 27 -0.39 13.69 -4.97
N LEU A 28 -1.48 13.04 -5.38
CA LEU A 28 -2.85 13.52 -5.17
C LEU A 28 -3.49 12.75 -4.00
N PHE A 29 -4.07 13.45 -3.02
CA PHE A 29 -4.68 12.85 -1.82
C PHE A 29 -3.81 11.78 -1.13
N VAL A 30 -2.50 12.04 -1.00
CA VAL A 30 -1.51 11.08 -0.50
C VAL A 30 -1.95 10.41 0.81
N ARG A 31 -2.50 11.17 1.76
CA ARG A 31 -2.99 10.64 3.05
C ARG A 31 -4.15 9.66 2.95
N TRP A 32 -5.02 9.82 1.95
CA TRP A 32 -6.15 8.92 1.72
C TRP A 32 -5.72 7.71 0.89
N ALA A 33 -4.74 7.86 0.01
CA ALA A 33 -4.17 6.76 -0.78
C ALA A 33 -3.28 5.83 0.05
N THR A 34 -2.59 6.35 1.08
CA THR A 34 -1.76 5.52 1.98
C THR A 34 -2.58 4.59 2.89
N ILE A 35 -3.81 4.95 3.26
CA ILE A 35 -4.67 4.11 4.11
C ILE A 35 -4.99 2.74 3.48
N PRO A 36 -5.59 2.66 2.27
CA PRO A 36 -5.88 1.37 1.65
C PRO A 36 -4.60 0.59 1.35
N MET A 37 -3.51 1.27 0.98
CA MET A 37 -2.19 0.65 0.77
C MET A 37 -1.65 -0.03 2.05
N LEU A 38 -1.73 0.64 3.20
CA LEU A 38 -1.34 0.05 4.48
C LEU A 38 -2.18 -1.17 4.84
N VAL A 39 -3.49 -1.14 4.54
CA VAL A 39 -4.36 -2.29 4.75
C VAL A 39 -3.94 -3.47 3.87
N THR A 40 -3.67 -3.24 2.58
CA THR A 40 -3.24 -4.33 1.68
C THR A 40 -1.94 -4.99 2.11
N MET A 41 -0.94 -4.21 2.56
CA MET A 41 0.32 -4.77 3.08
C MET A 41 0.08 -5.60 4.35
N GLY A 42 -0.80 -5.16 5.24
CA GLY A 42 -1.21 -5.96 6.40
C GLY A 42 -1.84 -7.30 6.00
N VAL A 43 -2.80 -7.28 5.07
CA VAL A 43 -3.45 -8.49 4.55
C VAL A 43 -2.43 -9.44 3.92
N VAL A 44 -1.50 -8.93 3.12
CA VAL A 44 -0.44 -9.72 2.47
C VAL A 44 0.49 -10.37 3.50
N ILE A 45 0.84 -9.66 4.57
CA ILE A 45 1.67 -10.21 5.67
C ILE A 45 0.96 -11.36 6.37
N PHE A 46 -0.31 -11.19 6.75
CA PHE A 46 -1.04 -12.20 7.53
C PHE A 46 -1.50 -13.39 6.69
N LEU A 47 -1.88 -13.18 5.42
CA LEU A 47 -2.50 -14.22 4.61
C LEU A 47 -1.52 -14.96 3.69
N VAL A 48 -0.44 -14.30 3.25
CA VAL A 48 0.44 -14.84 2.19
C VAL A 48 1.85 -15.09 2.71
N HIS A 49 2.45 -14.12 3.40
CA HIS A 49 3.89 -14.17 3.73
C HIS A 49 4.17 -14.69 5.15
N TRP A 50 3.13 -14.94 5.95
CA TRP A 50 3.27 -15.37 7.35
C TRP A 50 4.11 -16.65 7.51
N ASP A 51 3.94 -17.61 6.59
CA ASP A 51 4.66 -18.89 6.60
C ASP A 51 6.06 -18.80 5.95
N ASN A 52 6.30 -17.77 5.12
CA ASN A 52 7.53 -17.62 4.34
C ASN A 52 8.71 -17.03 5.14
N GLY A 53 8.52 -16.76 6.43
CA GLY A 53 9.55 -16.20 7.31
C GLY A 53 9.90 -14.74 7.02
N TRP A 54 11.09 -14.32 7.44
CA TRP A 54 11.54 -12.93 7.34
C TRP A 54 12.09 -12.58 5.95
N THR A 55 13.00 -13.41 5.44
CA THR A 55 13.89 -13.05 4.33
C THR A 55 13.19 -12.87 2.98
N ARG A 56 13.57 -11.85 2.22
CA ARG A 56 13.03 -11.60 0.86
C ARG A 56 13.31 -12.74 -0.11
N GLU A 57 14.44 -13.43 0.06
CA GLU A 57 14.85 -14.57 -0.77
C GLU A 57 13.83 -15.72 -0.73
N ALA A 58 13.11 -15.86 0.39
CA ALA A 58 12.06 -16.85 0.58
C ALA A 58 10.65 -16.31 0.27
N ASN A 59 10.52 -15.11 -0.32
CA ASN A 59 9.27 -14.34 -0.35
C ASN A 59 8.71 -14.11 1.07
N GLY A 60 9.57 -13.75 2.02
CA GLY A 60 9.22 -13.42 3.40
C GLY A 60 8.70 -12.00 3.59
N ILE A 61 8.42 -11.65 4.85
CA ILE A 61 7.73 -10.41 5.21
C ILE A 61 8.56 -9.12 5.09
N GLU A 62 9.89 -9.22 4.94
CA GLU A 62 10.83 -8.08 4.93
C GLU A 62 10.35 -6.89 4.10
N MET A 63 9.85 -7.17 2.90
CA MET A 63 9.50 -6.12 1.95
C MET A 63 8.13 -5.54 2.21
N ALA A 64 7.17 -6.36 2.61
CA ALA A 64 5.86 -5.88 3.02
C ALA A 64 5.98 -5.00 4.27
N VAL A 65 6.87 -5.35 5.21
CA VAL A 65 7.20 -4.53 6.39
C VAL A 65 7.88 -3.23 5.97
N THR A 66 8.88 -3.30 5.09
CA THR A 66 9.58 -2.10 4.60
C THR A 66 8.63 -1.13 3.91
N TYR A 67 7.76 -1.63 3.02
CA TYR A 67 6.74 -0.81 2.37
C TYR A 67 5.73 -0.23 3.37
N SER A 68 5.32 -1.02 4.36
CA SER A 68 4.43 -0.53 5.43
C SER A 68 5.07 0.64 6.20
N ILE A 69 6.37 0.56 6.51
CA ILE A 69 7.09 1.65 7.19
C ILE A 69 7.15 2.89 6.30
N MET A 70 7.50 2.74 5.02
CA MET A 70 7.54 3.86 4.06
C MET A 70 6.17 4.54 3.91
N LEU A 71 5.10 3.75 3.80
CA LEU A 71 3.73 4.25 3.71
C LEU A 71 3.28 4.93 5.01
N LEU A 72 3.68 4.43 6.19
CA LEU A 72 3.44 5.09 7.47
C LEU A 72 4.14 6.45 7.55
N ILE A 73 5.39 6.55 7.08
CA ILE A 73 6.10 7.83 7.02
C ILE A 73 5.34 8.80 6.12
N LEU A 74 4.87 8.35 4.94
CA LEU A 74 4.06 9.16 4.03
C LEU A 74 2.70 9.54 4.64
N GLN A 75 2.09 8.70 5.48
CA GLN A 75 0.83 9.01 6.16
C GLN A 75 0.97 10.23 7.09
N PHE A 76 2.08 10.29 7.85
CA PHE A 76 2.34 11.39 8.79
C PHE A 76 2.94 12.62 8.10
N SER A 77 3.94 12.43 7.24
CA SER A 77 4.66 13.50 6.54
C SER A 77 3.85 14.12 5.39
N GLY A 78 2.94 13.35 4.79
CA GLY A 78 2.18 13.75 3.60
C GLY A 78 3.01 13.68 2.31
N GLY A 79 2.41 14.10 1.18
CA GLY A 79 3.05 14.07 -0.14
C GLY A 79 4.05 15.20 -0.43
N GLY A 80 4.20 16.16 0.49
CA GLY A 80 5.13 17.28 0.39
C GLY A 80 4.71 18.40 -0.58
N LYS A 81 5.18 19.62 -0.29
CA LYS A 81 4.86 20.90 -0.96
C LYS A 81 5.35 21.06 -2.42
N TYR A 82 6.29 20.24 -2.90
CA TYR A 82 6.91 20.41 -4.23
C TYR A 82 6.52 19.35 -5.27
N LEU A 83 6.07 18.17 -4.83
CA LEU A 83 5.78 17.03 -5.73
C LEU A 83 4.32 16.58 -5.69
N SER A 84 3.49 17.14 -4.80
CA SER A 84 2.06 16.83 -4.71
C SER A 84 1.22 17.76 -5.56
N LEU A 85 0.46 17.18 -6.50
CA LEU A 85 -0.61 17.88 -7.24
C LEU A 85 -1.71 18.41 -6.29
N ASP A 86 -1.85 17.80 -5.11
CA ASP A 86 -2.71 18.26 -4.01
C ASP A 86 -2.44 19.73 -3.62
N TYR A 87 -1.17 20.15 -3.60
CA TYR A 87 -0.79 21.53 -3.28
C TYR A 87 -1.14 22.52 -4.41
N TRP A 88 -1.05 22.07 -5.67
CA TRP A 88 -1.36 22.89 -6.84
C TRP A 88 -2.87 23.08 -7.06
N VAL A 89 -3.69 22.07 -6.72
CA VAL A 89 -5.16 22.15 -6.79
C VAL A 89 -5.74 22.97 -5.64
N SER A 90 -5.05 23.03 -4.50
CA SER A 90 -5.46 23.80 -3.31
C SER A 90 -5.11 25.31 -3.39
N ARG A 91 -4.43 25.77 -4.44
CA ARG A 91 -3.98 27.16 -4.61
C ARG A 91 -4.94 27.97 -5.46
#